data_AF-A0A369B4U1-F1
#
_entry.id   AF-A0A369B4U1-F1
#
_cell.length_a   1.000
_cell.length_b   1.000
_cell.length_c   1.000
_cell.angle_alpha   90.00
_cell.angle_beta   90.00
_cell.angle_gamma   90.00
#
_symmetry.space_group_name_H-M   'P 1'
#
loop_
_entity.id
_entity.type
_entity.pdbx_description
1 polymer ?
#
loop_
_entity_poly.entity_id
_entity_poly.type
_entity_poly.pdbx_seq_one_letter_code
_entity_poly.pdbx_strand_id
1 'polypeptide(L)'
;MKAAFFKELRRYSGEEIASLLQIKHEETISLIRKLKSLGIVKEKMKRALETDVYEKVLDMEILDVNLKSQNSTFIFDYVGVINIGNYVIKCYPKYISEVDVPLKEMKQILHVLRKYNSKEQLLISASGDDENVDFNLLPIILFFIDDYSENGIYTNPIEINELNGEGEINWEKTIGETYPLLSNNKAYYTEMYTHGSLDDELDYFKQLHECIVTECFLKLKKLGLLELFDIETAILYDGELSDFGDEDYILYRLARELAVQFQSRKQLVLKTIYNYIFKGKLHRRENGISLFGTNSFNLVWEKVCSDVFNNQLQTKLKHLSLPQTLSEQYSNDKDNTLLGLIEKPKWNRVEEGRVIKTHRVEETLIPDIISIYSIADGECFGIFDAKYYNIYLDENRIVGQPGIGDITKQYLYQLAYNDFIKAHNFTKIQNAFLMPTEKAAGEYLGTAELNMLNNLSLPALCSISVVQLPAQKMFSWYLAGSKIDISSVFTFL
;
A
#
# COMPACT_ATOMS: atom_id res chain seq x y z
N MET A 1 13.23 8.09 24.36
CA MET A 1 12.29 8.25 23.24
C MET A 1 10.88 8.07 23.78
N LYS A 2 9.90 8.86 23.32
CA LYS A 2 8.52 8.76 23.81
C LYS A 2 7.63 8.25 22.68
N ALA A 3 6.83 7.22 22.96
CA ALA A 3 5.99 6.59 21.95
C ALA A 3 4.59 6.29 22.49
N ALA A 4 3.57 6.47 21.66
CA ALA A 4 2.19 6.22 22.04
C ALA A 4 1.36 5.73 20.85
N PHE A 5 0.28 5.01 21.16
CA PHE A 5 -0.71 4.56 20.19
C PHE A 5 -1.91 5.51 20.16
N PHE A 6 -2.40 5.80 18.95
CA PHE A 6 -3.59 6.60 18.73
C PHE A 6 -4.53 5.86 17.78
N LYS A 7 -5.79 5.74 18.15
CA LYS A 7 -6.87 5.28 17.29
C LYS A 7 -7.27 6.34 16.27
N GLU A 8 -7.32 5.94 15.00
CA GLU A 8 -7.88 6.72 13.90
C GLU A 8 -9.32 7.17 14.20
N LEU A 9 -9.65 8.42 13.88
CA LEU A 9 -10.97 9.03 14.07
C LEU A 9 -11.50 9.09 15.52
N ARG A 10 -10.68 8.76 16.55
CA ARG A 10 -11.01 9.02 17.96
C ARG A 10 -10.70 10.48 18.30
N ARG A 11 -11.56 11.10 19.11
CA ARG A 11 -11.35 12.45 19.67
C ARG A 11 -10.43 12.35 20.89
N TYR A 12 -9.38 13.16 20.91
CA TYR A 12 -8.46 13.30 22.03
C TYR A 12 -8.45 14.74 22.54
N SER A 13 -8.33 14.94 23.85
CA SER A 13 -8.00 16.26 24.39
C SER A 13 -6.50 16.54 24.27
N GLY A 14 -6.10 17.82 24.32
CA GLY A 14 -4.66 18.16 24.39
C GLY A 14 -3.97 17.55 25.61
N GLU A 15 -4.66 17.48 26.75
CA GLU A 15 -4.17 16.86 27.98
C GLU A 15 -4.00 15.34 27.84
N GLU A 16 -4.93 14.67 27.15
CA GLU A 16 -4.85 13.24 26.87
C GLU A 16 -3.67 12.91 25.96
N ILE A 17 -3.45 13.70 24.89
CA ILE A 17 -2.26 13.56 24.02
C ILE A 17 -0.98 13.77 24.83
N ALA A 18 -0.96 14.81 25.69
CA ALA A 18 0.19 15.11 26.53
C ALA A 18 0.50 13.96 27.51
N SER A 19 -0.54 13.37 28.11
CA SER A 19 -0.45 12.25 29.04
C SER A 19 0.05 10.98 28.34
N LEU A 20 -0.55 10.60 27.20
CA LEU A 20 -0.18 9.41 26.43
C LEU A 20 1.28 9.46 25.97
N LEU A 21 1.74 10.64 25.52
CA LEU A 21 3.12 10.84 25.08
C LEU A 21 4.06 11.23 26.24
N GLN A 22 3.56 11.42 27.46
CA GLN A 22 4.31 11.87 28.64
C GLN A 22 5.12 13.16 28.39
N ILE A 23 4.50 14.16 27.76
CA ILE A 23 5.12 15.44 27.38
C ILE A 23 4.47 16.63 28.09
N LYS A 24 5.20 17.74 28.15
CA LYS A 24 4.68 18.99 28.74
C LYS A 24 3.63 19.62 27.81
N HIS A 25 2.74 20.42 28.38
CA HIS A 25 1.66 21.09 27.63
C HIS A 25 2.21 21.97 26.47
N GLU A 26 3.28 22.73 26.70
CA GLU A 26 3.90 23.57 25.66
C GLU A 26 4.45 22.75 24.47
N GLU A 27 5.11 21.62 24.76
CA GLU A 27 5.62 20.69 23.75
C GLU A 27 4.48 20.05 22.96
N THR A 28 3.36 19.74 23.64
CA THR A 28 2.16 19.17 23.03
C THR A 28 1.54 20.12 22.01
N ILE A 29 1.46 21.42 22.33
CA ILE A 29 0.94 22.43 21.41
C ILE A 29 1.79 22.49 20.13
N SER A 30 3.11 22.51 20.28
CA SER A 30 4.04 22.55 19.13
C SER A 30 3.90 21.29 18.26
N LEU A 31 3.80 20.12 18.89
CA LEU A 31 3.58 18.84 18.20
C LEU A 31 2.25 18.82 17.43
N ILE A 32 1.14 19.22 18.06
CA ILE A 32 -0.17 19.26 17.41
C ILE A 32 -0.16 20.20 16.20
N ARG A 33 0.46 21.38 16.30
CA ARG A 33 0.56 22.30 15.15
C ARG A 33 1.29 21.65 13.97
N LYS A 34 2.39 20.94 14.23
CA LYS A 34 3.12 20.19 13.19
C LYS A 34 2.27 19.07 12.60
N LEU A 35 1.57 18.29 13.43
CA LEU A 35 0.70 17.22 12.94
C LEU A 35 -0.47 17.76 12.09
N LYS A 36 -0.99 18.95 12.42
CA LYS A 36 -2.01 19.63 11.62
C LYS A 36 -1.46 20.10 10.27
N SER A 37 -0.26 20.69 10.22
CA SER A 37 0.34 21.13 8.95
C SER A 37 0.62 19.98 7.99
N LEU A 38 0.78 18.76 8.52
CA LEU A 38 0.97 17.53 7.74
C LEU A 38 -0.37 16.85 7.35
N GLY A 39 -1.52 17.41 7.73
CA GLY A 39 -2.83 16.78 7.49
C GLY A 39 -3.11 15.53 8.32
N ILE A 40 -2.26 15.18 9.28
CA ILE A 40 -2.40 13.98 10.14
C ILE A 40 -3.47 14.20 11.21
N VAL A 41 -3.51 15.40 11.77
CA VAL A 41 -4.46 15.77 12.84
C VAL A 41 -5.44 16.82 12.35
N LYS A 42 -6.72 16.62 12.64
CA LYS A 42 -7.80 17.58 12.44
C LYS A 42 -8.28 18.08 13.80
N GLU A 43 -8.54 19.39 13.91
CA GLU A 43 -9.10 20.01 15.12
C GLU A 43 -10.62 20.10 15.01
N LYS A 44 -11.32 19.78 16.09
CA LYS A 44 -12.79 19.83 16.20
C LYS A 44 -13.18 20.54 17.49
N MET A 45 -14.10 21.50 17.39
CA MET A 45 -14.67 22.19 18.55
C MET A 45 -15.61 21.23 19.31
N LYS A 46 -15.53 21.21 20.65
CA LYS A 46 -16.55 20.59 21.51
C LYS A 46 -17.82 21.41 21.34
N ARG A 47 -18.82 20.91 20.62
CA ARG A 47 -20.19 21.44 20.76
C ARG A 47 -20.67 21.13 22.18
N ALA A 48 -21.24 22.12 22.85
CA ALA A 48 -21.77 21.97 24.19
C ALA A 48 -23.02 21.10 24.16
N LEU A 49 -23.03 20.04 24.98
CA LEU A 49 -24.19 19.27 25.42
C LEU A 49 -25.17 18.86 24.31
N GLU A 50 -24.90 17.72 23.67
CA GLU A 50 -25.93 16.69 23.60
C GLU A 50 -25.31 15.38 24.09
N THR A 51 -26.06 14.74 24.97
CA THR A 51 -25.82 13.48 25.67
C THR A 51 -25.02 12.44 24.89
N ASP A 52 -24.22 11.67 25.63
CA ASP A 52 -23.56 10.45 25.21
C ASP A 52 -24.33 9.70 24.12
N VAL A 53 -23.62 9.33 23.04
CA VAL A 53 -23.89 8.29 22.03
C VAL A 53 -23.91 8.75 20.56
N TYR A 54 -24.23 10.00 20.20
CA TYR A 54 -24.47 10.34 18.79
C TYR A 54 -23.42 11.29 18.20
N GLU A 55 -23.14 11.09 16.90
CA GLU A 55 -22.21 11.82 16.01
C GLU A 55 -20.79 11.24 15.83
N LYS A 56 -20.75 10.10 15.11
CA LYS A 56 -19.66 9.77 14.18
C LYS A 56 -20.25 9.56 12.79
N VAL A 57 -20.47 10.63 12.03
CA VAL A 57 -20.31 10.71 10.55
C VAL A 57 -20.40 12.20 10.17
N LEU A 58 -19.42 12.66 9.38
CA LEU A 58 -19.35 13.90 8.57
C LEU A 58 -19.60 15.26 9.26
N ASP A 59 -18.52 16.06 9.32
CA ASP A 59 -18.48 17.38 8.68
C ASP A 59 -17.05 17.94 8.74
N MET A 60 -16.45 18.20 7.57
CA MET A 60 -15.17 18.88 7.41
C MET A 60 -15.39 20.39 7.33
N GLU A 61 -15.37 21.06 8.48
CA GLU A 61 -15.08 22.50 8.54
C GLU A 61 -13.69 22.69 9.14
N ILE A 62 -12.82 23.32 8.35
CA ILE A 62 -11.49 23.78 8.77
C ILE A 62 -11.71 25.17 9.39
N LEU A 63 -11.49 25.30 10.70
CA LEU A 63 -11.58 26.58 11.40
C LEU A 63 -10.19 27.08 11.78
N ASP A 64 -10.01 28.39 11.63
CA ASP A 64 -8.81 29.14 12.00
C ASP A 64 -8.52 29.08 13.50
N VAL A 65 -7.22 29.11 13.79
CA VAL A 65 -6.61 28.82 15.09
C VAL A 65 -7.09 29.79 16.17
N ASN A 66 -7.79 29.26 17.18
CA ASN A 66 -7.92 29.91 18.49
C ASN A 66 -7.87 28.86 19.62
N LEU A 67 -6.66 28.44 19.98
CA LEU A 67 -6.36 27.52 21.10
C LEU A 67 -6.58 28.15 22.49
N LYS A 68 -7.46 29.16 22.62
CA LYS A 68 -7.81 29.79 23.90
C LYS A 68 -9.02 29.16 24.58
N SER A 69 -9.67 28.18 23.97
CA SER A 69 -10.77 27.47 24.62
C SER A 69 -10.29 26.10 25.12
N GLN A 70 -10.57 25.73 26.37
CA GLN A 70 -10.42 24.37 26.91
C GLN A 70 -11.35 23.33 26.24
N ASN A 71 -11.84 23.66 25.04
CA ASN A 71 -12.95 23.03 24.35
C ASN A 71 -12.59 22.53 22.95
N SER A 72 -11.32 22.43 22.54
CA SER A 72 -10.97 21.73 21.30
C SER A 72 -10.59 20.26 21.55
N THR A 73 -10.96 19.41 20.60
CA THR A 73 -10.56 18.00 20.51
C THR A 73 -9.82 17.77 19.20
N PHE A 74 -8.92 16.79 19.21
CA PHE A 74 -8.06 16.47 18.07
C PHE A 74 -8.37 15.07 17.59
N ILE A 75 -8.41 14.90 16.27
CA ILE A 75 -8.68 13.62 15.62
C ILE A 75 -7.49 13.28 14.73
N PHE A 76 -6.96 12.07 14.87
CA PHE A 76 -5.97 11.52 13.95
C PHE A 76 -6.69 10.91 12.75
N ASP A 77 -6.44 11.47 11.57
CA ASP A 77 -6.98 11.00 10.29
C ASP A 77 -5.84 10.36 9.48
N TYR A 78 -5.24 9.32 10.07
CA TYR A 78 -4.04 8.68 9.58
C TYR A 78 -3.92 7.26 10.16
N VAL A 79 -3.38 6.33 9.39
CA VAL A 79 -2.99 4.99 9.84
C VAL A 79 -1.55 4.74 9.45
N GLY A 80 -0.70 4.42 10.43
CA GLY A 80 0.75 4.22 10.23
C GLY A 80 1.61 4.71 11.38
N VAL A 81 2.90 4.92 11.11
CA VAL A 81 3.89 5.42 12.08
C VAL A 81 4.38 6.79 11.67
N ILE A 82 4.56 7.65 12.66
CA ILE A 82 5.06 9.01 12.50
C ILE A 82 6.20 9.23 13.50
N ASN A 83 7.34 9.71 13.02
CA ASN A 83 8.46 10.15 13.83
C ASN A 83 8.65 11.67 13.71
N ILE A 84 8.57 12.38 14.84
CA ILE A 84 8.83 13.82 14.92
C ILE A 84 9.79 14.07 16.09
N GLY A 85 11.05 14.38 15.79
CA GLY A 85 12.08 14.56 16.82
C GLY A 85 12.27 13.30 17.68
N ASN A 86 11.83 13.36 18.94
CA ASN A 86 11.92 12.25 19.89
C ASN A 86 10.59 11.51 20.12
N TYR A 87 9.57 11.79 19.30
CA TYR A 87 8.22 11.27 19.43
C TYR A 87 7.92 10.26 18.32
N VAL A 88 7.43 9.08 18.71
CA VAL A 88 6.97 8.03 17.79
C VAL A 88 5.47 7.80 18.01
N ILE A 89 4.66 8.24 17.07
CA ILE A 89 3.19 8.14 17.11
C ILE A 89 2.78 6.97 16.22
N LYS A 90 1.98 6.05 16.77
CA LYS A 90 1.50 4.85 16.08
C LYS A 90 -0.01 4.95 15.93
N CYS A 91 -0.48 5.28 14.75
CA CYS A 91 -1.91 5.43 14.48
C CYS A 91 -2.49 4.12 13.92
N TYR A 92 -3.45 3.53 14.61
CA TYR A 92 -4.09 2.27 14.21
C TYR A 92 -5.54 2.48 13.71
N PRO A 93 -6.03 1.62 12.81
CA PRO A 93 -7.36 1.67 12.22
C PRO A 93 -8.51 1.79 13.21
N LYS A 94 -9.53 2.56 12.85
CA LYS A 94 -10.70 2.82 13.71
C LYS A 94 -11.55 1.58 14.02
N TYR A 95 -11.47 0.51 13.24
CA TYR A 95 -12.25 -0.72 13.47
C TYR A 95 -11.72 -1.55 14.65
N ILE A 96 -10.49 -1.30 15.13
CA ILE A 96 -9.93 -1.95 16.32
C ILE A 96 -10.40 -1.21 17.56
N SER A 97 -11.15 -1.85 18.45
CA SER A 97 -11.78 -1.24 19.61
C SER A 97 -11.59 -1.98 20.92
N GLU A 98 -11.33 -3.29 20.89
CA GLU A 98 -11.26 -4.12 22.10
C GLU A 98 -9.84 -4.23 22.69
N VAL A 99 -8.81 -3.78 21.96
CA VAL A 99 -7.40 -3.97 22.33
C VAL A 99 -6.77 -2.68 22.87
N ASP A 100 -6.30 -2.71 24.12
CA ASP A 100 -5.65 -1.58 24.78
C ASP A 100 -4.34 -1.15 24.10
N VAL A 101 -3.52 -2.13 23.68
CA VAL A 101 -2.24 -1.89 22.97
C VAL A 101 -2.19 -2.79 21.73
N PRO A 102 -2.60 -2.29 20.55
CA PRO A 102 -2.77 -3.10 19.34
C PRO A 102 -1.44 -3.33 18.60
N LEU A 103 -0.44 -3.89 19.30
CA LEU A 103 0.90 -4.08 18.72
C LEU A 103 0.90 -5.13 17.60
N LYS A 104 0.21 -6.26 17.80
CA LYS A 104 0.16 -7.36 16.82
C LYS A 104 -0.60 -6.94 15.57
N GLU A 105 -1.71 -6.24 15.75
CA GLU A 105 -2.53 -5.70 14.70
C GLU A 105 -1.74 -4.63 13.94
N MET A 106 -1.07 -3.73 14.65
CA MET A 106 -0.24 -2.69 14.04
C MET A 106 0.89 -3.28 13.18
N LYS A 107 1.57 -4.34 13.64
CA LYS A 107 2.54 -5.08 12.82
C LYS A 107 1.92 -5.50 11.49
N GLN A 108 0.79 -6.23 11.54
CA GLN A 108 0.12 -6.72 10.34
C GLN A 108 -0.31 -5.56 9.41
N ILE A 109 -0.85 -4.49 9.98
CA ILE A 109 -1.26 -3.28 9.22
C ILE A 109 -0.07 -2.65 8.51
N LEU A 110 1.08 -2.53 9.16
CA LEU A 110 2.29 -1.99 8.54
C LEU A 110 2.81 -2.86 7.40
N HIS A 111 2.71 -4.19 7.53
CA HIS A 111 3.02 -5.11 6.43
C HIS A 111 2.05 -4.93 5.26
N VAL A 112 0.75 -4.77 5.53
CA VAL A 112 -0.26 -4.51 4.49
C VAL A 112 0.05 -3.21 3.77
N LEU A 113 0.36 -2.15 4.51
CA LEU A 113 0.76 -0.85 3.97
C LEU A 113 2.05 -0.93 3.15
N ARG A 114 3.05 -1.71 3.62
CA ARG A 114 4.30 -1.94 2.89
C ARG A 114 4.05 -2.63 1.55
N LYS A 115 3.22 -3.68 1.52
CA LYS A 115 2.80 -4.35 0.28
C LYS A 115 2.02 -3.41 -0.65
N TYR A 116 1.09 -2.65 -0.09
CA TYR A 116 0.26 -1.68 -0.81
C TYR A 116 1.10 -0.54 -1.45
N ASN A 117 2.05 0.01 -0.71
CA ASN A 117 2.91 1.13 -1.13
C ASN A 117 4.14 0.71 -1.97
N SER A 118 4.40 -0.59 -2.17
CA SER A 118 5.58 -1.10 -2.90
C SER A 118 5.82 -0.42 -4.27
N LYS A 119 4.74 -0.06 -4.98
CA LYS A 119 4.83 0.65 -6.28
C LYS A 119 5.19 2.13 -6.15
N GLU A 120 4.72 2.81 -5.09
CA GLU A 120 4.99 4.24 -4.85
C GLU A 120 6.38 4.47 -4.27
N GLN A 121 6.88 3.55 -3.44
CA GLN A 121 8.25 3.64 -2.91
C GLN A 121 9.31 3.58 -4.01
N LEU A 122 9.08 2.78 -5.05
CA LEU A 122 9.95 2.74 -6.24
C LEU A 122 9.96 4.08 -7.01
N LEU A 123 8.83 4.79 -7.03
CA LEU A 123 8.71 6.10 -7.68
C LEU A 123 9.45 7.20 -6.90
N ILE A 124 9.36 7.20 -5.57
CA ILE A 124 10.09 8.16 -4.70
C ILE A 124 11.62 8.01 -4.88
N SER A 125 12.11 6.79 -5.07
CA SER A 125 13.53 6.52 -5.32
C SER A 125 13.99 6.88 -6.75
N ALA A 126 13.06 6.88 -7.72
CA ALA A 126 13.34 7.19 -9.12
C ALA A 126 13.29 8.69 -9.45
N SER A 127 12.43 9.46 -8.76
CA SER A 127 12.24 10.90 -8.96
C SER A 127 13.27 11.73 -8.18
N GLY A 128 14.51 11.72 -8.66
CA GLY A 128 15.61 12.54 -8.11
C GLY A 128 15.46 14.05 -8.31
N ASP A 129 14.48 14.51 -9.10
CA ASP A 129 14.42 15.90 -9.61
C ASP A 129 13.29 16.78 -9.06
N ASP A 130 12.33 16.26 -8.28
CA ASP A 130 11.28 17.11 -7.70
C ASP A 130 11.77 17.76 -6.39
N GLU A 131 12.23 19.00 -6.49
CA GLU A 131 12.62 19.87 -5.36
C GLU A 131 11.47 20.13 -4.36
N ASN A 132 10.22 19.77 -4.71
CA ASN A 132 9.01 20.07 -3.94
C ASN A 132 8.43 18.89 -3.12
N VAL A 133 9.04 17.69 -3.15
CA VAL A 133 8.57 16.57 -2.32
C VAL A 133 9.29 16.59 -0.97
N ASP A 134 8.54 16.90 0.10
CA ASP A 134 9.00 16.83 1.49
C ASP A 134 9.74 15.49 1.74
N PHE A 135 11.01 15.58 2.13
CA PHE A 135 11.85 14.41 2.29
C PHE A 135 11.35 13.52 3.45
N ASN A 136 10.92 12.32 3.10
CA ASN A 136 10.47 11.32 4.06
C ASN A 136 11.49 10.17 4.19
N LEU A 137 12.10 10.08 5.35
CA LEU A 137 13.26 9.22 5.61
C LEU A 137 12.92 7.73 5.84
N LEU A 138 11.82 7.42 6.52
CA LEU A 138 11.42 6.06 6.90
C LEU A 138 11.22 5.15 5.67
N PRO A 139 10.53 5.58 4.59
CA PRO A 139 10.45 4.79 3.37
C PRO A 139 11.81 4.44 2.77
N ILE A 140 12.79 5.35 2.83
CA ILE A 140 14.16 5.12 2.32
C ILE A 140 14.90 4.10 3.18
N ILE A 141 14.78 4.23 4.51
CA ILE A 141 15.35 3.26 5.45
C ILE A 141 14.79 1.86 5.20
N LEU A 142 13.47 1.75 5.02
CA LEU A 142 12.81 0.48 4.70
C LEU A 142 13.28 -0.06 3.36
N PHE A 143 13.39 0.79 2.32
CA PHE A 143 13.94 0.39 1.03
C PHE A 143 15.33 -0.27 1.14
N PHE A 144 16.27 0.32 1.91
CA PHE A 144 17.60 -0.27 2.05
C PHE A 144 17.59 -1.64 2.72
N ILE A 145 16.77 -1.79 3.77
CA ILE A 145 16.66 -3.06 4.49
C ILE A 145 16.02 -4.12 3.59
N ASP A 146 15.03 -3.73 2.80
CA ASP A 146 14.30 -4.62 1.90
C ASP A 146 15.20 -5.08 0.75
N ASP A 147 15.88 -4.15 0.06
CA ASP A 147 16.82 -4.50 -1.02
C ASP A 147 17.98 -5.36 -0.50
N TYR A 148 18.51 -5.06 0.69
CA TYR A 148 19.55 -5.89 1.32
C TYR A 148 19.04 -7.29 1.62
N SER A 149 17.84 -7.42 2.16
CA SER A 149 17.26 -8.73 2.54
C SER A 149 16.97 -9.59 1.31
N GLU A 150 16.54 -8.99 0.20
CA GLU A 150 16.20 -9.70 -1.03
C GLU A 150 17.42 -9.99 -1.91
N ASN A 151 18.34 -9.03 -2.03
CA ASN A 151 19.37 -9.03 -3.06
C ASN A 151 20.80 -8.92 -2.52
N GLY A 152 20.99 -8.86 -1.21
CA GLY A 152 22.30 -8.72 -0.56
C GLY A 152 22.96 -7.35 -0.79
N ILE A 153 24.25 -7.25 -0.49
CA ILE A 153 25.02 -6.00 -0.62
C ILE A 153 25.37 -5.70 -2.08
N TYR A 154 25.56 -4.42 -2.38
CA TYR A 154 26.08 -3.94 -3.64
C TYR A 154 27.50 -4.48 -3.85
N THR A 155 27.74 -5.25 -4.92
CA THR A 155 29.09 -5.73 -5.25
C THR A 155 29.45 -5.36 -6.67
N ASN A 156 30.72 -5.00 -6.90
CA ASN A 156 31.30 -4.83 -8.21
C ASN A 156 32.36 -5.92 -8.42
N PRO A 157 32.16 -6.86 -9.36
CA PRO A 157 33.16 -7.88 -9.63
C PRO A 157 34.35 -7.27 -10.38
N ILE A 158 35.56 -7.69 -10.02
CA ILE A 158 36.80 -7.45 -10.75
C ILE A 158 37.08 -8.67 -11.63
N GLU A 159 37.48 -8.42 -12.88
CA GLU A 159 38.00 -9.47 -13.75
C GLU A 159 39.39 -9.90 -13.29
N ILE A 160 39.55 -11.21 -13.07
CA ILE A 160 40.82 -11.83 -12.67
C ILE A 160 41.20 -12.93 -13.66
N ASN A 161 42.49 -13.23 -13.76
CA ASN A 161 42.96 -14.41 -14.48
C ASN A 161 43.32 -15.47 -13.46
N GLU A 162 42.67 -16.62 -13.54
CA GLU A 162 42.86 -17.77 -12.67
C GLU A 162 43.54 -18.91 -13.43
N LEU A 163 44.24 -19.79 -12.72
CA LEU A 163 44.87 -20.96 -13.33
C LEU A 163 43.93 -22.17 -13.21
N ASN A 164 43.56 -22.74 -14.35
CA ASN A 164 42.61 -23.83 -14.51
C ASN A 164 41.23 -23.55 -13.87
N GLY A 165 40.76 -22.31 -13.96
CA GLY A 165 39.40 -21.96 -13.53
C GLY A 165 38.33 -22.48 -14.49
N GLU A 166 37.06 -22.21 -14.17
CA GLU A 166 35.91 -22.69 -14.95
C GLU A 166 35.49 -21.74 -16.08
N GLY A 167 36.09 -20.54 -16.15
CA GLY A 167 35.75 -19.51 -17.12
C GLY A 167 36.44 -19.66 -18.48
N GLU A 168 36.28 -18.66 -19.34
CA GLU A 168 36.83 -18.73 -20.71
C GLU A 168 38.37 -18.69 -20.71
N ILE A 169 38.98 -19.61 -21.44
CA ILE A 169 40.44 -19.73 -21.53
C ILE A 169 41.02 -18.48 -22.20
N ASN A 170 41.92 -17.80 -21.48
CA ASN A 170 42.80 -16.77 -22.01
C ASN A 170 43.94 -17.44 -22.79
N TRP A 171 43.70 -17.76 -24.06
CA TRP A 171 44.68 -18.46 -24.89
C TRP A 171 45.97 -17.68 -25.10
N GLU A 172 45.89 -16.35 -25.22
CA GLU A 172 47.07 -15.51 -25.39
C GLU A 172 48.01 -15.65 -24.19
N LYS A 173 47.48 -15.52 -22.99
CA LYS A 173 48.24 -15.66 -21.75
C LYS A 173 48.69 -17.11 -21.50
N THR A 174 47.83 -18.09 -21.78
CA THR A 174 48.14 -19.52 -21.64
C THR A 174 49.32 -19.93 -22.52
N ILE A 175 49.31 -19.54 -23.80
CA ILE A 175 50.41 -19.87 -24.73
C ILE A 175 51.69 -19.10 -24.36
N GLY A 176 51.56 -17.85 -23.88
CA GLY A 176 52.70 -17.00 -23.54
C GLY A 176 53.39 -17.36 -22.23
N GLU A 177 52.65 -17.88 -21.24
CA GLU A 177 53.14 -18.04 -19.86
C GLU A 177 53.18 -19.50 -19.38
N THR A 178 52.61 -20.47 -20.10
CA THR A 178 52.66 -21.89 -19.73
C THR A 178 53.36 -22.75 -20.78
N TYR A 179 53.82 -23.94 -20.37
CA TYR A 179 54.55 -24.86 -21.24
C TYR A 179 53.64 -26.01 -21.70
N PRO A 180 53.45 -26.21 -23.02
CA PRO A 180 52.66 -27.34 -23.51
C PRO A 180 53.45 -28.65 -23.44
N LEU A 181 52.72 -29.74 -23.19
CA LEU A 181 53.20 -31.10 -23.42
C LEU A 181 53.01 -31.45 -24.90
N LEU A 182 54.10 -31.84 -25.57
CA LEU A 182 54.06 -32.22 -26.98
C LEU A 182 53.89 -33.74 -27.12
N SER A 183 52.83 -34.16 -27.80
CA SER A 183 52.60 -35.57 -28.15
C SER A 183 52.01 -35.67 -29.55
N ASN A 184 52.55 -36.55 -30.40
CA ASN A 184 52.14 -36.72 -31.80
C ASN A 184 52.03 -35.40 -32.60
N ASN A 185 53.01 -34.50 -32.43
CA ASN A 185 53.05 -33.18 -33.07
C ASN A 185 51.85 -32.26 -32.72
N LYS A 186 51.23 -32.47 -31.55
CA LYS A 186 50.17 -31.62 -30.99
C LYS A 186 50.57 -31.14 -29.60
N ALA A 187 50.24 -29.89 -29.30
CA ALA A 187 50.45 -29.26 -28.00
C ALA A 187 49.24 -29.49 -27.09
N TYR A 188 49.50 -29.93 -25.86
CA TYR A 188 48.50 -30.11 -24.80
C TYR A 188 48.87 -29.25 -23.59
N TYR A 189 47.99 -28.33 -23.22
CA TYR A 189 48.18 -27.46 -22.06
C TYR A 189 47.48 -28.06 -20.84
N THR A 190 48.22 -28.39 -19.79
CA THR A 190 47.69 -28.89 -18.51
C THR A 190 47.38 -27.78 -17.52
N GLU A 191 47.95 -26.59 -17.76
CA GLU A 191 47.73 -25.36 -16.99
C GLU A 191 47.29 -24.27 -17.97
N MET A 192 46.03 -23.85 -17.83
CA MET A 192 45.37 -22.87 -18.70
C MET A 192 44.95 -21.68 -17.85
N TYR A 193 45.31 -20.47 -18.28
CA TYR A 193 44.75 -19.26 -17.66
C TYR A 193 43.33 -19.07 -18.17
N THR A 194 42.39 -18.84 -17.25
CA THR A 194 40.97 -18.60 -17.55
C THR A 194 40.53 -17.27 -16.96
N HIS A 195 39.61 -16.58 -17.63
CA HIS A 195 38.97 -15.38 -17.10
C HIS A 195 37.99 -15.77 -16.00
N GLY A 196 38.18 -15.23 -14.81
CA GLY A 196 37.28 -15.34 -13.67
C GLY A 196 36.78 -13.95 -13.24
N SER A 197 35.79 -13.93 -12.36
CA SER A 197 35.29 -12.69 -11.74
C SER A 197 35.22 -12.87 -10.24
N LEU A 198 35.83 -11.95 -9.49
CA LEU A 198 35.84 -11.97 -8.04
C LEU A 198 35.27 -10.66 -7.51
N ASP A 199 34.38 -10.75 -6.52
CA ASP A 199 33.79 -9.57 -5.88
C ASP A 199 34.86 -8.76 -5.15
N ASP A 200 34.95 -7.47 -5.45
CA ASP A 200 35.88 -6.58 -4.76
C ASP A 200 35.38 -6.26 -3.35
N GLU A 201 35.94 -6.97 -2.37
CA GLU A 201 35.68 -6.75 -0.95
C GLU A 201 36.07 -5.36 -0.45
N LEU A 202 36.97 -4.67 -1.17
CA LEU A 202 37.44 -3.32 -0.83
C LEU A 202 36.80 -2.25 -1.73
N ASP A 203 35.76 -2.62 -2.50
CA ASP A 203 35.04 -1.66 -3.33
C ASP A 203 34.39 -0.58 -2.45
N TYR A 204 34.63 0.67 -2.85
CA TYR A 204 34.16 1.85 -2.12
C TYR A 204 32.64 1.87 -1.99
N PHE A 205 31.88 1.50 -3.04
CA PHE A 205 30.42 1.58 -3.05
C PHE A 205 29.79 0.39 -2.30
N LYS A 206 30.43 -0.77 -2.33
CA LYS A 206 30.12 -1.91 -1.47
C LYS A 206 30.18 -1.50 0.00
N GLN A 207 31.34 -1.03 0.46
CA GLN A 207 31.55 -0.65 1.85
C GLN A 207 30.64 0.53 2.27
N LEU A 208 30.41 1.49 1.38
CA LEU A 208 29.48 2.59 1.62
C LEU A 208 28.04 2.08 1.81
N HIS A 209 27.62 1.11 1.01
CA HIS A 209 26.30 0.49 1.15
C HIS A 209 26.19 -0.28 2.48
N GLU A 210 27.21 -1.04 2.88
CA GLU A 210 27.27 -1.72 4.18
C GLU A 210 27.14 -0.73 5.35
N CYS A 211 27.84 0.40 5.28
CA CYS A 211 27.75 1.48 6.26
C CYS A 211 26.32 2.04 6.35
N ILE A 212 25.70 2.39 5.21
CA ILE A 212 24.36 2.97 5.18
C ILE A 212 23.30 1.98 5.66
N VAL A 213 23.38 0.72 5.26
CA VAL A 213 22.45 -0.33 5.72
C VAL A 213 22.58 -0.51 7.23
N THR A 214 23.81 -0.51 7.77
CA THR A 214 24.06 -0.56 9.21
C THR A 214 23.44 0.64 9.92
N GLU A 215 23.64 1.86 9.42
CA GLU A 215 22.99 3.06 9.97
C GLU A 215 21.46 2.94 9.98
N CYS A 216 20.87 2.40 8.90
CA CYS A 216 19.43 2.20 8.78
C CYS A 216 18.88 1.26 9.85
N PHE A 217 19.53 0.11 10.08
CA PHE A 217 19.18 -0.81 11.16
C PHE A 217 19.28 -0.15 12.54
N LEU A 218 20.38 0.54 12.82
CA LEU A 218 20.59 1.24 14.09
C LEU A 218 19.55 2.34 14.31
N LYS A 219 19.13 3.02 13.24
CA LYS A 219 18.12 4.08 13.29
C LYS A 219 16.73 3.52 13.58
N LEU A 220 16.29 2.44 12.92
CA LEU A 220 15.04 1.76 13.27
C LEU A 220 15.07 1.20 14.69
N LYS A 221 16.21 0.66 15.12
CA LYS A 221 16.41 0.18 16.50
C LYS A 221 16.20 1.30 17.50
N LYS A 222 16.85 2.45 17.27
CA LYS A 222 16.69 3.64 18.10
C LYS A 222 15.23 4.10 18.14
N LEU A 223 14.52 4.05 17.02
CA LEU A 223 13.10 4.40 16.89
C LEU A 223 12.14 3.39 17.53
N GLY A 224 12.63 2.22 17.97
CA GLY A 224 11.78 1.14 18.48
C GLY A 224 10.84 0.58 17.42
N LEU A 225 11.26 0.60 16.15
CA LEU A 225 10.45 0.21 14.99
C LEU A 225 10.81 -1.18 14.43
N LEU A 226 11.95 -1.75 14.80
CA LEU A 226 12.36 -3.09 14.36
C LEU A 226 11.27 -4.13 14.63
N GLU A 227 10.73 -4.15 15.85
CA GLU A 227 9.67 -5.07 16.23
C GLU A 227 8.40 -4.85 15.39
N LEU A 228 8.04 -3.60 15.09
CA LEU A 228 6.83 -3.27 14.34
C LEU A 228 6.89 -3.69 12.85
N PHE A 229 8.09 -3.74 12.29
CA PHE A 229 8.33 -4.17 10.91
C PHE A 229 8.83 -5.61 10.80
N ASP A 230 8.91 -6.34 11.93
CA ASP A 230 9.49 -7.69 12.01
C ASP A 230 10.88 -7.80 11.36
N ILE A 231 11.74 -6.80 11.66
CA ILE A 231 13.10 -6.68 11.14
C ILE A 231 14.11 -7.08 12.22
N GLU A 232 14.99 -8.02 11.89
CA GLU A 232 16.16 -8.34 12.71
C GLU A 232 17.30 -7.34 12.45
N THR A 233 18.07 -6.99 13.49
CA THR A 233 19.19 -6.05 13.33
C THR A 233 20.39 -6.76 12.71
N ALA A 234 21.02 -6.15 11.70
CA ALA A 234 22.34 -6.54 11.21
C ALA A 234 23.34 -5.38 11.37
N ILE A 235 24.61 -5.71 11.63
CA ILE A 235 25.74 -4.78 11.60
C ILE A 235 26.70 -5.31 10.54
N LEU A 236 26.86 -4.55 9.46
CA LEU A 236 27.63 -4.95 8.27
C LEU A 236 28.95 -4.18 8.14
N TYR A 237 29.03 -3.01 8.78
CA TYR A 237 30.19 -2.15 8.76
C TYR A 237 30.50 -1.67 10.18
N ASP A 238 31.78 -1.69 10.55
CA ASP A 238 32.27 -1.21 11.85
C ASP A 238 32.98 0.13 11.65
N GLY A 239 32.19 1.20 11.56
CA GLY A 239 32.65 2.55 11.28
C GLY A 239 31.52 3.53 11.02
N GLU A 240 31.85 4.72 10.54
CA GLU A 240 30.90 5.82 10.32
C GLU A 240 30.96 6.32 8.88
N LEU A 241 29.91 7.03 8.43
CA LEU A 241 29.86 7.60 7.09
C LEU A 241 31.06 8.53 6.79
N SER A 242 31.68 9.13 7.81
CA SER A 242 32.88 9.97 7.68
C SER A 242 34.11 9.23 7.17
N ASP A 243 34.16 7.90 7.28
CA ASP A 243 35.27 7.08 6.79
C ASP A 243 35.38 7.14 5.25
N PHE A 244 34.29 7.54 4.58
CA PHE A 244 34.18 7.65 3.12
C PHE A 244 34.47 9.06 2.58
N GLY A 245 34.81 10.02 3.46
CA GLY A 245 35.02 11.44 3.14
C GLY A 245 33.88 12.35 3.60
N ASP A 246 33.95 13.63 3.24
CA ASP A 246 32.84 14.54 3.49
C ASP A 246 31.63 14.22 2.56
N GLU A 247 30.44 14.71 2.94
CA GLU A 247 29.21 14.41 2.21
C GLU A 247 29.30 14.84 0.73
N ASP A 248 29.96 15.95 0.42
CA ASP A 248 30.04 16.48 -0.95
C ASP A 248 30.99 15.60 -1.81
N TYR A 249 32.05 15.06 -1.21
CA TYR A 249 32.93 14.07 -1.83
C TYR A 249 32.20 12.74 -2.10
N ILE A 250 31.40 12.25 -1.14
CA ILE A 250 30.62 11.02 -1.31
C ILE A 250 29.61 11.19 -2.46
N LEU A 251 28.87 12.31 -2.49
CA LEU A 251 27.92 12.63 -3.56
C LEU A 251 28.60 12.71 -4.94
N TYR A 252 29.79 13.33 -5.02
CA TYR A 252 30.58 13.37 -6.25
C TYR A 252 30.99 11.96 -6.73
N ARG A 253 31.45 11.09 -5.83
CA ARG A 253 31.82 9.70 -6.15
C ARG A 253 30.62 8.91 -6.66
N LEU A 254 29.47 9.03 -6.01
CA LEU A 254 28.22 8.37 -6.41
C LEU A 254 27.76 8.81 -7.80
N ALA A 255 27.80 10.11 -8.11
CA ALA A 255 27.43 10.62 -9.42
C ALA A 255 28.32 10.05 -10.55
N ARG A 256 29.61 9.84 -10.27
CA ARG A 256 30.54 9.22 -11.22
C ARG A 256 30.25 7.75 -11.46
N GLU A 257 29.97 6.98 -10.40
CA GLU A 257 29.61 5.56 -10.53
C GLU A 257 28.29 5.39 -11.27
N LEU A 258 27.29 6.22 -10.95
CA LEU A 258 26.00 6.24 -11.65
C LEU A 258 26.14 6.46 -13.16
N ALA A 259 27.14 7.23 -13.60
CA ALA A 259 27.37 7.52 -15.00
C ALA A 259 27.92 6.31 -15.79
N VAL A 260 28.54 5.34 -15.12
CA VAL A 260 29.15 4.15 -15.74
C VAL A 260 28.42 2.84 -15.39
N GLN A 261 27.44 2.90 -14.49
CA GLN A 261 26.65 1.76 -14.06
C GLN A 261 25.41 1.58 -14.94
N PHE A 262 25.26 0.42 -15.58
CA PHE A 262 24.14 0.11 -16.48
C PHE A 262 23.12 -0.88 -15.90
N GLN A 263 23.43 -1.53 -14.78
CA GLN A 263 22.51 -2.47 -14.14
C GLN A 263 21.43 -1.71 -13.36
N SER A 264 20.17 -1.94 -13.70
CA SER A 264 19.02 -1.20 -13.14
C SER A 264 18.95 -1.22 -11.61
N ARG A 265 19.20 -2.37 -10.98
CA ARG A 265 19.24 -2.50 -9.51
C ARG A 265 20.33 -1.62 -8.91
N LYS A 266 21.56 -1.73 -9.43
CA LYS A 266 22.71 -0.95 -8.94
C LYS A 266 22.48 0.54 -9.09
N GLN A 267 21.92 0.97 -10.22
CA GLN A 267 21.50 2.37 -10.41
C GLN A 267 20.48 2.81 -9.36
N LEU A 268 19.49 1.97 -9.05
CA LEU A 268 18.47 2.29 -8.04
C LEU A 268 19.08 2.43 -6.64
N VAL A 269 19.95 1.50 -6.24
CA VAL A 269 20.64 1.55 -4.94
C VAL A 269 21.50 2.82 -4.85
N LEU A 270 22.34 3.10 -5.84
CA LEU A 270 23.20 4.29 -5.87
C LEU A 270 22.40 5.60 -5.85
N LYS A 271 21.30 5.69 -6.62
CA LYS A 271 20.39 6.85 -6.59
C LYS A 271 19.77 7.03 -5.21
N THR A 272 19.38 5.93 -4.56
CA THR A 272 18.78 5.98 -3.24
C THR A 272 19.78 6.38 -2.16
N ILE A 273 21.03 5.89 -2.25
CA ILE A 273 22.16 6.33 -1.42
C ILE A 273 22.40 7.83 -1.59
N TYR A 274 22.48 8.31 -2.85
CA TYR A 274 22.64 9.72 -3.15
C TYR A 274 21.54 10.56 -2.50
N ASN A 275 20.27 10.16 -2.67
CA ASN A 275 19.13 10.85 -2.08
C ASN A 275 19.15 10.82 -0.54
N TYR A 276 19.54 9.70 0.07
CA TYR A 276 19.66 9.54 1.52
C TYR A 276 20.67 10.53 2.11
N ILE A 277 21.85 10.66 1.49
CA ILE A 277 22.91 11.57 1.94
C ILE A 277 22.52 13.02 1.69
N PHE A 278 22.15 13.35 0.45
CA PHE A 278 21.82 14.72 0.03
C PHE A 278 20.65 15.30 0.83
N LYS A 279 19.53 14.57 0.90
CA LYS A 279 18.34 15.04 1.62
C LYS A 279 18.44 14.81 3.13
N GLY A 280 19.25 13.86 3.60
CA GLY A 280 19.58 13.68 5.01
C GLY A 280 20.27 14.90 5.63
N LYS A 281 21.16 15.55 4.85
CA LYS A 281 21.79 16.85 5.21
C LYS A 281 20.77 17.94 5.50
N LEU A 282 19.71 18.02 4.68
CA LEU A 282 18.60 18.98 4.84
C LEU A 282 17.72 18.62 6.04
N HIS A 283 17.33 17.36 6.15
CA HIS A 283 16.44 16.85 7.20
C HIS A 283 16.98 17.05 8.62
N ARG A 284 18.31 16.91 8.81
CA ARG A 284 18.97 17.18 10.11
C ARG A 284 18.83 18.63 10.56
N ARG A 285 18.73 19.59 9.64
CA ARG A 285 18.63 21.03 9.97
C ARG A 285 17.24 21.43 10.47
N GLU A 286 16.20 20.70 10.08
CA GLU A 286 14.80 21.11 10.31
C GLU A 286 14.04 20.32 11.40
N ASN A 287 14.74 19.56 12.25
CA ASN A 287 14.12 18.60 13.19
C ASN A 287 13.13 17.67 12.46
N GLY A 288 13.66 17.04 11.40
CA GLY A 288 12.87 16.45 10.35
C GLY A 288 11.80 15.45 10.80
N ILE A 289 10.75 15.39 9.98
CA ILE A 289 9.56 14.57 10.15
C ILE A 289 9.68 13.36 9.25
N SER A 290 9.30 12.20 9.75
CA SER A 290 9.21 11.01 8.92
C SER A 290 7.93 10.24 9.17
N LEU A 291 7.33 9.74 8.09
CA LEU A 291 5.98 9.18 8.05
C LEU A 291 6.02 7.84 7.33
N PHE A 292 5.23 6.88 7.76
CA PHE A 292 5.00 5.65 7.02
C PHE A 292 3.56 5.21 7.26
N GLY A 293 2.71 5.36 6.25
CA GLY A 293 1.27 5.18 6.41
C GLY A 293 0.45 6.00 5.42
N THR A 294 -0.85 6.12 5.68
CA THR A 294 -1.80 6.75 4.76
C THR A 294 -2.93 7.46 5.52
N ASN A 295 -3.46 8.54 4.94
CA ASN A 295 -4.71 9.17 5.35
C ASN A 295 -5.95 8.49 4.73
N SER A 296 -5.75 7.62 3.75
CA SER A 296 -6.83 6.99 2.97
C SER A 296 -6.85 5.47 3.19
N PHE A 297 -6.92 5.04 4.45
CA PHE A 297 -6.91 3.61 4.78
C PHE A 297 -8.14 2.85 4.22
N ASN A 298 -9.21 3.57 3.88
CA ASN A 298 -10.33 3.01 3.13
C ASN A 298 -9.90 2.42 1.78
N LEU A 299 -8.98 3.06 1.06
CA LEU A 299 -8.48 2.56 -0.23
C LEU A 299 -7.61 1.31 -0.05
N VAL A 300 -6.88 1.22 1.07
CA VAL A 300 -6.14 0.02 1.44
C VAL A 300 -7.10 -1.13 1.71
N TRP A 301 -8.19 -0.89 2.43
CA TRP A 301 -9.24 -1.89 2.67
C TRP A 301 -9.90 -2.35 1.36
N GLU A 302 -10.26 -1.42 0.49
CA GLU A 302 -10.82 -1.71 -0.84
C GLU A 302 -9.88 -2.60 -1.66
N LYS A 303 -8.59 -2.25 -1.69
CA LYS A 303 -7.57 -3.03 -2.39
C LYS A 303 -7.40 -4.44 -1.81
N VAL A 304 -7.39 -4.57 -0.49
CA VAL A 304 -7.35 -5.87 0.20
C VAL A 304 -8.53 -6.73 -0.21
N CYS A 305 -9.75 -6.19 -0.13
CA CYS A 305 -10.96 -6.91 -0.53
C CYS A 305 -10.91 -7.29 -2.01
N SER A 306 -10.53 -6.37 -2.89
CA SER A 306 -10.42 -6.58 -4.34
C SER A 306 -9.48 -7.73 -4.72
N ASP A 307 -8.32 -7.81 -4.09
CA ASP A 307 -7.35 -8.88 -4.37
C ASP A 307 -7.80 -10.23 -3.80
N VAL A 308 -8.31 -10.24 -2.56
CA VAL A 308 -8.73 -11.47 -1.86
C VAL A 308 -9.99 -12.07 -2.48
N PHE A 309 -10.95 -11.23 -2.90
CA PHE A 309 -12.21 -11.66 -3.53
C PHE A 309 -12.07 -11.90 -5.05
N ASN A 310 -10.84 -11.87 -5.59
CA ASN A 310 -10.56 -12.15 -6.99
C ASN A 310 -11.36 -11.24 -7.95
N ASN A 311 -11.27 -9.93 -7.77
CA ASN A 311 -11.98 -8.95 -8.58
C ASN A 311 -11.75 -9.16 -10.10
N GLN A 312 -12.84 -9.37 -10.83
CA GLN A 312 -12.91 -9.64 -12.27
C GLN A 312 -13.24 -8.38 -13.09
N LEU A 313 -13.37 -7.22 -12.47
CA LEU A 313 -13.84 -5.99 -13.14
C LEU A 313 -13.01 -5.62 -14.39
N GLN A 314 -11.68 -5.83 -14.33
CA GLN A 314 -10.76 -5.58 -15.44
C GLN A 314 -10.49 -6.84 -16.30
N THR A 315 -11.10 -7.98 -15.98
CA THR A 315 -10.96 -9.21 -16.77
C THR A 315 -11.74 -9.07 -18.06
N LYS A 316 -11.14 -9.51 -19.18
CA LYS A 316 -11.82 -9.54 -20.48
C LYS A 316 -12.95 -10.57 -20.47
N LEU A 317 -14.05 -10.30 -21.16
CA LEU A 317 -15.23 -11.18 -21.16
C LEU A 317 -14.89 -12.63 -21.57
N LYS A 318 -14.01 -12.80 -22.56
CA LYS A 318 -13.55 -14.13 -23.03
C LYS A 318 -12.76 -14.96 -21.99
N HIS A 319 -12.28 -14.33 -20.93
CA HIS A 319 -11.49 -14.97 -19.88
C HIS A 319 -12.28 -15.19 -18.59
N LEU A 320 -13.56 -14.79 -18.55
CA LEU A 320 -14.43 -15.04 -17.40
C LEU A 320 -14.83 -16.51 -17.35
N SER A 321 -14.83 -17.07 -16.15
CA SER A 321 -15.44 -18.37 -15.86
C SER A 321 -16.95 -18.20 -15.76
N LEU A 322 -17.65 -18.38 -16.88
CA LEU A 322 -19.10 -18.18 -16.98
C LEU A 322 -19.87 -19.50 -16.81
N PRO A 323 -21.15 -19.46 -16.40
CA PRO A 323 -22.00 -20.66 -16.33
C PRO A 323 -22.15 -21.37 -17.69
N GLN A 324 -22.06 -20.59 -18.77
CA GLN A 324 -22.16 -21.04 -20.15
C GLN A 324 -21.23 -20.22 -21.04
N THR A 325 -21.06 -20.64 -22.30
CA THR A 325 -20.27 -19.87 -23.28
C THR A 325 -20.79 -18.44 -23.42
N LEU A 326 -19.88 -17.49 -23.69
CA LEU A 326 -20.21 -16.09 -23.91
C LEU A 326 -21.36 -15.96 -24.93
N SER A 327 -22.44 -15.29 -24.54
CA SER A 327 -23.64 -15.13 -25.38
C SER A 327 -23.32 -14.37 -26.67
N GLU A 328 -24.00 -14.72 -27.76
CA GLU A 328 -23.79 -14.12 -29.08
C GLU A 328 -23.89 -12.59 -29.07
N GLN A 329 -24.73 -12.03 -28.18
CA GLN A 329 -24.90 -10.59 -28.03
C GLN A 329 -23.63 -9.87 -27.54
N TYR A 330 -22.69 -10.59 -26.91
CA TYR A 330 -21.41 -10.07 -26.43
C TYR A 330 -20.21 -10.55 -27.25
N SER A 331 -20.43 -11.28 -28.35
CA SER A 331 -19.33 -11.81 -29.18
C SER A 331 -18.41 -10.72 -29.73
N ASN A 332 -18.98 -9.55 -30.08
CA ASN A 332 -18.21 -8.40 -30.56
C ASN A 332 -17.42 -7.70 -29.43
N ASP A 333 -17.84 -7.89 -28.18
CA ASP A 333 -17.25 -7.28 -26.98
C ASP A 333 -16.34 -8.26 -26.21
N LYS A 334 -16.00 -9.43 -26.80
CA LYS A 334 -15.20 -10.47 -26.14
C LYS A 334 -13.86 -10.01 -25.56
N ASP A 335 -13.27 -8.97 -26.16
CA ASP A 335 -12.00 -8.36 -25.76
C ASP A 335 -12.18 -7.15 -24.82
N ASN A 336 -13.42 -6.71 -24.61
CA ASN A 336 -13.79 -5.69 -23.63
C ASN A 336 -13.75 -6.28 -22.20
N THR A 337 -13.70 -5.41 -21.20
CA THR A 337 -13.72 -5.79 -19.77
C THR A 337 -15.14 -5.72 -19.20
N LEU A 338 -15.36 -6.30 -18.02
CA LEU A 338 -16.63 -6.11 -17.28
C LEU A 338 -16.89 -4.63 -16.98
N LEU A 339 -15.86 -3.85 -16.64
CA LEU A 339 -16.02 -2.39 -16.48
C LEU A 339 -16.50 -1.73 -17.78
N GLY A 340 -15.95 -2.16 -18.91
CA GLY A 340 -16.29 -1.61 -20.22
C GLY A 340 -17.69 -1.94 -20.72
N LEU A 341 -18.44 -2.82 -20.03
CA LEU A 341 -19.86 -3.05 -20.30
C LEU A 341 -20.76 -1.97 -19.71
N ILE A 342 -20.31 -1.27 -18.67
CA ILE A 342 -21.10 -0.22 -18.03
C ILE A 342 -21.18 0.98 -18.97
N GLU A 343 -22.40 1.48 -19.19
CA GLU A 343 -22.62 2.58 -20.12
C GLU A 343 -21.92 3.88 -19.68
N LYS A 344 -21.46 4.64 -20.67
CA LYS A 344 -20.87 5.96 -20.46
C LYS A 344 -21.91 7.06 -20.69
N PRO A 345 -21.94 8.14 -19.87
CA PRO A 345 -22.87 9.24 -20.04
C PRO A 345 -22.80 9.88 -21.42
N LYS A 346 -23.97 10.21 -21.98
CA LYS A 346 -24.13 10.93 -23.25
C LYS A 346 -24.65 12.34 -22.99
N TRP A 347 -23.94 13.34 -23.49
CA TRP A 347 -24.31 14.75 -23.36
C TRP A 347 -24.74 15.30 -24.71
N ASN A 348 -26.04 15.59 -24.85
CA ASN A 348 -26.62 16.08 -26.09
C ASN A 348 -26.67 17.61 -26.09
N ARG A 349 -25.93 18.25 -27.00
CA ARG A 349 -26.09 19.67 -27.29
C ARG A 349 -27.30 19.87 -28.18
N VAL A 350 -28.22 20.71 -27.74
CA VAL A 350 -29.47 21.04 -28.44
C VAL A 350 -29.42 22.47 -28.93
N GLU A 351 -29.84 22.70 -30.18
CA GLU A 351 -30.04 24.01 -30.78
C GLU A 351 -31.36 23.99 -31.55
N GLU A 352 -32.19 25.02 -31.38
CA GLU A 352 -33.54 25.12 -31.96
C GLU A 352 -34.42 23.86 -31.76
N GLY A 353 -34.30 23.22 -30.60
CA GLY A 353 -35.08 22.01 -30.25
C GLY A 353 -34.58 20.71 -30.91
N ARG A 354 -33.43 20.73 -31.59
CA ARG A 354 -32.81 19.54 -32.21
C ARG A 354 -31.45 19.22 -31.59
N VAL A 355 -31.18 17.94 -31.38
CA VAL A 355 -29.84 17.48 -30.96
C VAL A 355 -28.89 17.66 -32.14
N ILE A 356 -27.93 18.58 -32.00
CA ILE A 356 -26.94 18.88 -33.03
C ILE A 356 -25.61 18.15 -32.81
N LYS A 357 -25.32 17.73 -31.57
CA LYS A 357 -24.11 16.99 -31.24
C LYS A 357 -24.29 16.18 -29.97
N THR A 358 -23.78 14.95 -29.96
CA THR A 358 -23.67 14.11 -28.77
C THR A 358 -22.21 13.96 -28.39
N HIS A 359 -21.87 14.35 -27.16
CA HIS A 359 -20.57 14.13 -26.56
C HIS A 359 -20.63 12.88 -25.67
N ARG A 360 -19.58 12.07 -25.71
CA ARG A 360 -19.39 10.92 -24.80
C ARG A 360 -18.20 11.23 -23.91
N VAL A 361 -18.35 11.01 -22.61
CA VAL A 361 -17.28 11.15 -21.64
C VAL A 361 -16.73 9.76 -21.32
N GLU A 362 -15.46 9.65 -20.96
CA GLU A 362 -14.82 8.36 -20.70
C GLU A 362 -15.21 7.74 -19.36
N GLU A 363 -15.57 8.57 -18.38
CA GLU A 363 -15.95 8.13 -17.03
C GLU A 363 -17.31 7.44 -17.00
N THR A 364 -17.45 6.46 -16.12
CA THR A 364 -18.67 5.68 -15.88
C THR A 364 -18.80 5.33 -14.39
N LEU A 365 -19.86 4.61 -14.01
CA LEU A 365 -19.95 3.98 -12.71
C LEU A 365 -18.82 2.96 -12.55
N ILE A 366 -18.10 3.02 -11.42
CA ILE A 366 -16.98 2.12 -11.13
C ILE A 366 -17.35 1.36 -9.85
N PRO A 367 -17.81 0.10 -9.98
CA PRO A 367 -17.93 -0.79 -8.83
C PRO A 367 -16.56 -1.09 -8.24
N ASP A 368 -16.46 -1.34 -6.93
CA ASP A 368 -15.18 -1.72 -6.32
C ASP A 368 -14.78 -3.14 -6.77
N ILE A 369 -15.71 -4.09 -6.65
CA ILE A 369 -15.43 -5.52 -6.81
C ILE A 369 -16.58 -6.22 -7.52
N ILE A 370 -16.25 -6.92 -8.61
CA ILE A 370 -17.13 -7.91 -9.23
C ILE A 370 -16.44 -9.26 -9.16
N SER A 371 -17.09 -10.26 -8.56
CA SER A 371 -16.54 -11.61 -8.42
C SER A 371 -17.50 -12.62 -9.03
N ILE A 372 -16.95 -13.57 -9.79
CA ILE A 372 -17.70 -14.73 -10.28
C ILE A 372 -17.12 -15.96 -9.59
N TYR A 373 -17.97 -16.72 -8.92
CA TYR A 373 -17.55 -17.88 -8.13
C TYR A 373 -18.63 -18.96 -8.09
N SER A 374 -18.17 -20.21 -8.04
CA SER A 374 -19.04 -21.37 -7.97
C SER A 374 -19.73 -21.48 -6.60
N ILE A 375 -20.99 -21.90 -6.64
CA ILE A 375 -21.82 -22.28 -5.50
C ILE A 375 -22.39 -23.68 -5.75
N ALA A 376 -23.03 -24.30 -4.76
CA ALA A 376 -23.55 -25.67 -4.88
C ALA A 376 -24.44 -25.90 -6.13
N ASP A 377 -25.23 -24.90 -6.51
CA ASP A 377 -26.24 -25.00 -7.58
C ASP A 377 -25.87 -24.19 -8.86
N GLY A 378 -24.59 -23.85 -9.05
CA GLY A 378 -24.11 -23.14 -10.26
C GLY A 378 -23.11 -22.04 -9.94
N GLU A 379 -23.24 -20.88 -10.59
CA GLU A 379 -22.33 -19.75 -10.39
C GLU A 379 -23.08 -18.55 -9.81
N CYS A 380 -22.40 -17.81 -8.95
CA CYS A 380 -22.88 -16.55 -8.38
C CYS A 380 -22.19 -15.36 -9.04
N PHE A 381 -22.97 -14.33 -9.37
CA PHE A 381 -22.46 -13.01 -9.74
C PHE A 381 -22.43 -12.11 -8.50
N GLY A 382 -21.25 -11.99 -7.89
CA GLY A 382 -21.01 -11.16 -6.71
C GLY A 382 -20.71 -9.70 -7.09
N ILE A 383 -21.44 -8.77 -6.49
CA ILE A 383 -21.28 -7.33 -6.63
C ILE A 383 -21.01 -6.78 -5.24
N PHE A 384 -19.76 -6.40 -5.00
CA PHE A 384 -19.31 -6.01 -3.67
C PHE A 384 -18.72 -4.61 -3.67
N ASP A 385 -19.03 -3.86 -2.62
CA ASP A 385 -18.49 -2.53 -2.36
C ASP A 385 -17.84 -2.53 -0.96
N ALA A 386 -16.55 -2.21 -0.91
CA ALA A 386 -15.74 -2.32 0.29
C ALA A 386 -15.84 -1.02 1.08
N LYS A 387 -16.63 -1.06 2.16
CA LYS A 387 -16.90 0.13 2.96
C LYS A 387 -16.12 0.16 4.26
N TYR A 388 -15.31 1.19 4.44
CA TYR A 388 -14.53 1.40 5.67
C TYR A 388 -15.34 2.13 6.76
N TYR A 389 -16.45 1.53 7.20
CA TYR A 389 -17.28 2.04 8.31
C TYR A 389 -17.23 1.10 9.52
N ASN A 390 -17.49 1.68 10.70
CA ASN A 390 -17.79 0.91 11.91
C ASN A 390 -19.29 0.93 12.11
N ILE A 391 -20.00 0.05 11.42
CA ILE A 391 -21.44 -0.08 11.58
C ILE A 391 -21.78 -0.79 12.88
N TYR A 392 -22.82 -0.30 13.55
CA TYR A 392 -23.48 -0.97 14.65
C TYR A 392 -24.97 -1.04 14.33
N LEU A 393 -25.52 -2.25 14.31
CA LEU A 393 -26.92 -2.52 14.02
C LEU A 393 -27.44 -3.49 15.07
N ASP A 394 -28.44 -3.06 15.83
CA ASP A 394 -29.19 -3.90 16.77
C ASP A 394 -30.70 -3.71 16.59
N GLU A 395 -31.48 -4.34 17.46
CA GLU A 395 -32.94 -4.26 17.48
C GLU A 395 -33.51 -2.83 17.66
N ASN A 396 -32.73 -1.90 18.20
CA ASN A 396 -33.19 -0.57 18.60
C ASN A 396 -32.62 0.55 17.73
N ARG A 397 -31.44 0.37 17.12
CA ARG A 397 -30.75 1.44 16.38
C ARG A 397 -29.78 0.94 15.32
N ILE A 398 -29.53 1.82 14.35
CA ILE A 398 -28.44 1.73 13.38
C ILE A 398 -27.54 2.97 13.49
N VAL A 399 -26.23 2.74 13.50
CA VAL A 399 -25.21 3.81 13.54
C VAL A 399 -24.05 3.44 12.62
N GLY A 400 -23.48 4.42 11.92
CA GLY A 400 -22.31 4.21 11.06
C GLY A 400 -22.63 3.51 9.74
N GLN A 401 -23.90 3.54 9.32
CA GLN A 401 -24.36 2.98 8.06
C GLN A 401 -23.89 3.77 6.84
N PRO A 402 -23.76 3.11 5.66
CA PRO A 402 -23.52 3.80 4.39
C PRO A 402 -24.64 4.79 4.08
N GLY A 403 -24.29 5.86 3.37
CA GLY A 403 -25.26 6.90 3.01
C GLY A 403 -26.20 6.45 1.89
N ILE A 404 -27.28 7.21 1.66
CA ILE A 404 -28.23 6.93 0.56
C ILE A 404 -27.54 6.90 -0.82
N GLY A 405 -26.47 7.70 -0.99
CA GLY A 405 -25.66 7.69 -2.21
C GLY A 405 -24.96 6.36 -2.44
N ASP A 406 -24.40 5.75 -1.41
CA ASP A 406 -23.77 4.42 -1.49
C ASP A 406 -24.81 3.34 -1.80
N ILE A 407 -25.95 3.36 -1.09
CA ILE A 407 -27.06 2.43 -1.31
C ILE A 407 -27.55 2.51 -2.76
N THR A 408 -27.79 3.72 -3.27
CA THR A 408 -28.29 3.91 -4.64
C THR A 408 -27.27 3.46 -5.69
N LYS A 409 -25.99 3.80 -5.51
CA LYS A 409 -24.90 3.35 -6.40
C LYS A 409 -24.84 1.83 -6.48
N GLN A 410 -24.98 1.15 -5.34
CA GLN A 410 -24.92 -0.30 -5.29
C GLN A 410 -26.05 -0.99 -6.08
N TYR A 411 -27.26 -0.43 -6.05
CA TYR A 411 -28.35 -0.86 -6.94
C TYR A 411 -28.05 -0.61 -8.41
N LEU A 412 -27.48 0.55 -8.74
CA LEU A 412 -27.10 0.90 -10.11
C LEU A 412 -26.00 -0.01 -10.67
N TYR A 413 -25.05 -0.47 -9.84
CA TYR A 413 -24.04 -1.44 -10.26
C TYR A 413 -24.68 -2.77 -10.68
N GLN A 414 -25.64 -3.29 -9.91
CA GLN A 414 -26.38 -4.47 -10.32
C GLN A 414 -27.17 -4.23 -11.61
N LEU A 415 -27.89 -3.11 -11.69
CA LEU A 415 -28.66 -2.75 -12.86
C LEU A 415 -27.80 -2.73 -14.13
N ALA A 416 -26.58 -2.18 -14.06
CA ALA A 416 -25.64 -2.13 -15.16
C ALA A 416 -25.22 -3.52 -15.69
N TYR A 417 -25.29 -4.56 -14.85
CA TYR A 417 -24.91 -5.92 -15.23
C TYR A 417 -26.09 -6.86 -15.48
N ASN A 418 -27.33 -6.45 -15.23
CA ASN A 418 -28.49 -7.34 -15.30
C ASN A 418 -28.68 -8.01 -16.67
N ASP A 419 -28.44 -7.30 -17.77
CA ASP A 419 -28.49 -7.91 -19.12
C ASP A 419 -27.41 -8.99 -19.31
N PHE A 420 -26.21 -8.74 -18.79
CA PHE A 420 -25.10 -9.70 -18.84
C PHE A 420 -25.40 -10.91 -17.96
N ILE A 421 -25.90 -10.68 -16.74
CA ILE A 421 -26.27 -11.72 -15.79
C ILE A 421 -27.35 -12.64 -16.39
N LYS A 422 -28.41 -12.05 -16.94
CA LYS A 422 -29.52 -12.77 -17.55
C LYS A 422 -29.07 -13.59 -18.77
N ALA A 423 -28.24 -13.01 -19.62
CA ALA A 423 -27.76 -13.66 -20.84
C ALA A 423 -26.83 -14.86 -20.59
N HIS A 424 -26.27 -14.98 -19.38
CA HIS A 424 -25.38 -16.07 -19.00
C HIS A 424 -25.97 -17.02 -17.96
N ASN A 425 -27.24 -16.85 -17.58
CA ASN A 425 -27.95 -17.75 -16.66
C ASN A 425 -27.23 -17.95 -15.31
N PHE A 426 -26.71 -16.87 -14.71
CA PHE A 426 -26.17 -16.94 -13.34
C PHE A 426 -27.27 -17.36 -12.36
N THR A 427 -26.97 -18.33 -11.49
CA THR A 427 -27.94 -18.91 -10.56
C THR A 427 -28.28 -17.93 -9.43
N LYS A 428 -27.29 -17.17 -8.95
CA LYS A 428 -27.43 -16.24 -7.83
C LYS A 428 -26.77 -14.90 -8.15
N ILE A 429 -27.39 -13.83 -7.67
CA ILE A 429 -26.78 -12.50 -7.61
C ILE A 429 -26.57 -12.18 -6.13
N GLN A 430 -25.34 -11.89 -5.74
CA GLN A 430 -25.03 -11.50 -4.37
C GLN A 430 -24.59 -10.04 -4.37
N ASN A 431 -25.38 -9.18 -3.75
CA ASN A 431 -25.08 -7.75 -3.64
C ASN A 431 -24.72 -7.42 -2.18
N ALA A 432 -23.51 -6.91 -1.89
CA ALA A 432 -23.10 -6.67 -0.50
C ALA A 432 -22.14 -5.49 -0.27
N PHE A 433 -22.27 -4.87 0.91
CA PHE A 433 -21.24 -4.02 1.51
C PHE A 433 -20.30 -4.85 2.39
N LEU A 434 -18.99 -4.73 2.15
CA LEU A 434 -17.94 -5.45 2.88
C LEU A 434 -17.23 -4.50 3.85
N MET A 435 -17.47 -4.65 5.15
CA MET A 435 -16.88 -3.80 6.20
C MET A 435 -15.86 -4.57 7.05
N PRO A 436 -14.80 -3.95 7.58
CA PRO A 436 -13.86 -4.65 8.45
C PRO A 436 -14.44 -4.84 9.86
N THR A 437 -14.06 -5.93 10.51
CA THR A 437 -14.24 -6.14 11.96
C THR A 437 -12.97 -6.70 12.59
N GLU A 438 -12.76 -6.41 13.88
CA GLU A 438 -11.69 -7.02 14.68
C GLU A 438 -12.05 -8.44 15.16
N LYS A 439 -13.31 -8.87 15.00
CA LYS A 439 -13.76 -10.23 15.35
C LYS A 439 -13.02 -11.28 14.51
N ALA A 440 -12.84 -12.46 15.10
CA ALA A 440 -12.14 -13.59 14.45
C ALA A 440 -12.93 -14.25 13.29
N ALA A 441 -14.24 -14.07 13.27
CA ALA A 441 -15.15 -14.60 12.26
C ALA A 441 -15.92 -13.47 11.58
N GLY A 442 -16.27 -13.69 10.31
CA GLY A 442 -17.16 -12.78 9.59
C GLY A 442 -18.60 -12.94 10.06
N GLU A 443 -19.37 -11.88 9.89
CA GLU A 443 -20.75 -11.80 10.37
C GLU A 443 -21.64 -11.13 9.32
N TYR A 444 -22.81 -11.70 9.09
CA TYR A 444 -23.89 -11.06 8.37
C TYR A 444 -24.72 -10.23 9.37
N LEU A 445 -24.74 -8.91 9.19
CA LEU A 445 -25.43 -8.01 10.11
C LEU A 445 -26.89 -7.78 9.72
N GLY A 446 -27.21 -7.83 8.43
CA GLY A 446 -28.54 -7.57 7.92
C GLY A 446 -28.54 -7.13 6.46
N THR A 447 -29.63 -6.51 6.03
CA THR A 447 -29.82 -6.01 4.66
C THR A 447 -30.29 -4.57 4.63
N ALA A 448 -29.78 -3.80 3.67
CA ALA A 448 -30.34 -2.51 3.28
C ALA A 448 -31.21 -2.69 2.03
N GLU A 449 -32.47 -2.23 2.09
CA GLU A 449 -33.43 -2.37 0.99
C GLU A 449 -34.11 -1.05 0.62
N LEU A 450 -34.40 -0.90 -0.67
CA LEU A 450 -35.25 0.17 -1.20
C LEU A 450 -36.31 -0.47 -2.11
N ASN A 451 -37.49 -0.75 -1.56
CA ASN A 451 -38.57 -1.45 -2.27
C ASN A 451 -38.95 -0.82 -3.62
N MET A 452 -38.78 0.49 -3.77
CA MET A 452 -39.02 1.19 -5.04
C MET A 452 -38.07 0.76 -6.17
N LEU A 453 -36.89 0.23 -5.85
CA LEU A 453 -35.87 -0.17 -6.81
C LEU A 453 -35.97 -1.65 -7.21
N ASN A 454 -36.49 -2.52 -6.33
CA ASN A 454 -36.52 -3.97 -6.54
C ASN A 454 -37.18 -4.38 -7.88
N ASN A 455 -38.21 -3.66 -8.32
CA ASN A 455 -39.00 -3.98 -9.50
C ASN A 455 -38.60 -3.21 -10.78
N LEU A 456 -37.47 -2.50 -10.78
CA LEU A 456 -37.06 -1.68 -11.93
C LEU A 456 -36.48 -2.46 -13.10
N SER A 457 -36.15 -3.74 -12.91
CA SER A 457 -35.50 -4.56 -13.94
C SER A 457 -35.73 -6.05 -13.76
N LEU A 458 -35.32 -6.83 -14.75
CA LEU A 458 -35.33 -8.29 -14.73
C LEU A 458 -33.93 -8.80 -15.07
N PRO A 459 -33.22 -9.50 -14.17
CA PRO A 459 -33.65 -9.94 -12.83
C PRO A 459 -33.90 -8.78 -11.85
N ALA A 460 -34.75 -9.02 -10.85
CA ALA A 460 -35.06 -8.02 -9.82
C ALA A 460 -33.79 -7.58 -9.08
N LEU A 461 -33.72 -6.30 -8.72
CA LEU A 461 -32.57 -5.80 -7.98
C LEU A 461 -32.57 -6.37 -6.55
N CYS A 462 -31.45 -6.93 -6.13
CA CYS A 462 -31.32 -7.62 -4.86
C CYS A 462 -31.11 -6.62 -3.71
N SER A 463 -31.69 -6.89 -2.54
CA SER A 463 -31.34 -6.18 -1.32
C SER A 463 -29.84 -6.29 -1.05
N ILE A 464 -29.26 -5.25 -0.46
CA ILE A 464 -27.81 -5.16 -0.25
C ILE A 464 -27.49 -5.79 1.10
N SER A 465 -26.77 -6.89 1.09
CA SER A 465 -26.27 -7.54 2.31
C SER A 465 -25.23 -6.66 2.99
N VAL A 466 -25.30 -6.53 4.30
CA VAL A 466 -24.33 -5.78 5.11
C VAL A 466 -23.52 -6.79 5.90
N VAL A 467 -22.25 -6.94 5.55
CA VAL A 467 -21.39 -7.96 6.14
C VAL A 467 -20.13 -7.35 6.74
N GLN A 468 -19.69 -7.94 7.86
CA GLN A 468 -18.42 -7.67 8.48
C GLN A 468 -17.44 -8.81 8.19
N LEU A 469 -16.26 -8.46 7.69
CA LEU A 469 -15.19 -9.39 7.35
C LEU A 469 -14.07 -9.29 8.39
N PRO A 470 -13.52 -10.41 8.87
CA PRO A 470 -12.47 -10.43 9.89
C PRO A 470 -11.18 -9.86 9.30
N ALA A 471 -10.84 -8.62 9.68
CA ALA A 471 -9.76 -7.85 9.06
C ALA A 471 -8.41 -8.59 9.13
N GLN A 472 -8.14 -9.27 10.25
CA GLN A 472 -6.92 -10.06 10.43
C GLN A 472 -6.76 -11.17 9.38
N LYS A 473 -7.84 -11.88 9.02
CA LYS A 473 -7.79 -12.93 8.00
C LYS A 473 -7.67 -12.32 6.60
N MET A 474 -8.46 -11.28 6.33
CA MET A 474 -8.40 -10.54 5.07
C MET A 474 -6.98 -10.03 4.76
N PHE A 475 -6.31 -9.44 5.74
CA PHE A 475 -4.93 -9.01 5.63
C PHE A 475 -3.96 -10.17 5.45
N SER A 476 -4.16 -11.29 6.14
CA SER A 476 -3.31 -12.48 5.99
C SER A 476 -3.38 -13.04 4.57
N TRP A 477 -4.59 -13.18 4.00
CA TRP A 477 -4.78 -13.62 2.62
C TRP A 477 -4.20 -12.61 1.62
N TYR A 478 -4.43 -11.32 1.84
CA TYR A 478 -3.84 -10.27 1.01
C TYR A 478 -2.32 -10.34 1.02
N LEU A 479 -1.68 -10.42 2.18
CA LEU A 479 -0.22 -10.52 2.32
C LEU A 479 0.32 -11.76 1.59
N ALA A 480 -0.33 -12.91 1.77
CA ALA A 480 0.00 -14.17 1.10
C ALA A 480 -0.30 -14.18 -0.41
N GLY A 481 -0.96 -13.15 -0.95
CA GLY A 481 -1.39 -13.13 -2.36
C GLY A 481 -2.43 -14.18 -2.69
N SER A 482 -3.18 -14.65 -1.68
CA SER A 482 -4.17 -15.71 -1.79
C SER A 482 -5.55 -15.15 -2.12
N LYS A 483 -6.24 -15.82 -3.04
CA LYS A 483 -7.66 -15.61 -3.34
C LYS A 483 -8.48 -16.63 -2.58
N ILE A 484 -9.61 -16.22 -2.02
CA ILE A 484 -10.48 -17.13 -1.28
C ILE A 484 -11.57 -17.72 -2.16
N ASP A 485 -12.01 -18.92 -1.81
CA ASP A 485 -13.32 -19.42 -2.23
C ASP A 485 -14.38 -18.80 -1.31
N ILE A 486 -15.11 -17.83 -1.87
CA ILE A 486 -16.09 -17.03 -1.12
C ILE A 486 -17.17 -17.93 -0.52
N SER A 487 -17.65 -18.92 -1.28
CA SER A 487 -18.78 -19.78 -0.89
C SER A 487 -18.46 -20.66 0.33
N SER A 488 -17.21 -21.10 0.47
CA SER A 488 -16.78 -21.93 1.60
C SER A 488 -16.34 -21.11 2.82
N VAL A 489 -15.72 -19.94 2.60
CA VAL A 489 -15.21 -19.08 3.67
C VAL A 489 -16.31 -18.21 4.30
N PHE A 490 -17.22 -17.69 3.49
CA PHE A 490 -18.28 -16.78 3.89
C PHE A 490 -19.62 -17.28 3.36
N THR A 491 -20.17 -18.35 3.94
CA THR A 491 -21.40 -19.02 3.47
C THR A 491 -22.66 -18.14 3.40
N PHE A 492 -22.60 -16.94 4.01
CA PHE A 492 -23.67 -15.93 3.94
C PHE A 492 -23.57 -15.02 2.71
N LEU A 493 -22.48 -15.09 1.94
CA LEU A 493 -22.30 -14.52 0.61
C LEU A 493 -22.49 -15.62 -0.43
#